data_AF-A0A8J2BDG0-F1
#
_entry.id   AF-A0A8J2BDG0-F1
#
_cell.length_a   1.000
_cell.length_b   1.000
_cell.length_c   1.000
_cell.angle_alpha   90.00
_cell.angle_beta   90.00
_cell.angle_gamma   90.00
#
_symmetry.space_group_name_H-M   'P 1'
#
loop_
_entity.id
_entity.type
_entity.pdbx_description
1 polymer ?
#
loop_
_entity_poly.entity_id
_entity_poly.type
_entity_poly.pdbx_seq_one_letter_code
_entity_poly.pdbx_strand_id
1 'polypeptide(L)' 'GRVVRQLSRPHIKHAGRNVDGQMLVRHRGGGAPRRMRLVDFTRGRKDIPATVLRIEYCPGRSAHVALVQYEDGV' A
#
# COMPACT_ATOMS: atom_id res chain seq x y z
N GLY A 1 13.23 6.48 5.02
CA GLY A 1 13.83 6.13 3.70
C GLY A 1 12.81 6.30 2.59
N ARG A 2 13.26 6.45 1.34
CA ARG A 2 12.37 6.48 0.17
C ARG A 2 11.77 5.08 -0.03
N VAL A 3 10.47 5.02 -0.33
CA VAL A 3 9.81 3.73 -0.60
C VAL A 3 10.34 3.08 -1.87
N VAL A 4 10.38 1.74 -1.88
CA VAL A 4 10.66 0.95 -3.08
C VAL A 4 9.60 1.24 -4.15
N ARG A 5 10.04 1.74 -5.30
CA ARG A 5 9.15 2.17 -6.39
C ARG A 5 8.37 0.99 -6.98
N GLN A 6 8.98 -0.18 -7.09
CA GLN A 6 8.35 -1.41 -7.60
C GLN A 6 7.18 -1.88 -6.72
N LEU A 7 7.28 -1.70 -5.40
CA LEU A 7 6.26 -2.08 -4.41
C LEU A 7 5.25 -0.96 -4.09
N SER A 8 5.18 0.09 -4.92
CA SER A 8 4.24 1.18 -4.71
C SER A 8 3.63 1.72 -5.99
N ARG A 9 2.33 2.02 -5.94
CA ARG A 9 1.59 2.64 -7.05
C ARG A 9 1.04 4.00 -6.64
N PRO A 10 0.90 4.96 -7.56
CA PRO A 10 0.17 6.19 -7.27
C PRO A 10 -1.29 5.85 -6.92
N HIS A 11 -1.81 6.45 -5.85
CA HIS A 11 -3.20 6.25 -5.46
C HIS A 11 -4.08 7.33 -6.11
N ILE A 12 -4.93 6.93 -7.05
CA ILE A 12 -5.91 7.81 -7.68
C ILE A 12 -7.10 7.96 -6.73
N LYS A 13 -7.55 9.19 -6.52
CA LYS A 13 -8.67 9.50 -5.63
C LYS A 13 -9.94 9.71 -6.44
N HIS A 14 -11.02 9.06 -6.04
CA HIS A 14 -12.34 9.23 -6.65
C HIS A 14 -13.23 10.23 -5.90
N ALA A 15 -12.78 10.73 -4.74
CA ALA A 15 -13.49 11.74 -3.93
C ALA A 15 -14.97 11.39 -3.63
N GLY A 16 -15.24 10.10 -3.36
CA GLY A 16 -16.59 9.63 -3.02
C GLY A 16 -17.56 9.51 -4.19
N ARG A 17 -17.06 9.64 -5.43
CA ARG A 17 -17.86 9.50 -6.66
C ARG A 17 -17.77 8.10 -7.27
N ASN A 18 -18.84 7.68 -7.93
CA ASN A 18 -18.87 6.48 -8.76
C ASN A 18 -18.42 6.78 -10.20
N VAL A 19 -18.55 5.78 -11.08
CA VAL A 19 -18.18 5.87 -12.50
C VAL A 19 -19.03 6.89 -13.27
N ASP A 20 -20.30 7.10 -12.89
CA ASP A 20 -21.20 8.08 -13.50
C ASP A 20 -21.00 9.51 -12.96
N GLY A 21 -20.02 9.70 -12.06
CA GLY A 21 -19.72 10.99 -11.44
C GLY A 21 -20.67 11.40 -10.30
N GLN A 22 -21.63 10.55 -9.95
CA GLN A 22 -22.55 10.79 -8.84
C GLN A 22 -21.84 10.63 -7.49
N MET A 23 -22.12 11.53 -6.55
CA MET A 23 -21.59 11.46 -5.19
C MET A 23 -22.38 10.44 -4.37
N LEU A 24 -21.83 9.22 -4.23
CA LEU A 24 -22.44 8.18 -3.39
C LEU A 24 -22.00 8.30 -1.92
N VAL A 25 -20.74 8.69 -1.67
CA VAL A 25 -20.17 8.80 -0.33
C VAL A 25 -19.84 10.25 -0.02
N ARG A 26 -20.45 10.78 1.06
CA ARG A 26 -20.20 12.15 1.56
C ARG A 26 -18.92 12.22 2.39
N HIS A 27 -18.48 13.44 2.70
CA HIS A 27 -17.30 13.75 3.53
C HIS A 27 -15.98 13.12 3.02
N ARG A 28 -15.90 12.84 1.71
CA ARG A 28 -14.70 12.34 1.05
C ARG A 28 -14.28 13.30 -0.06
N GLY A 29 -13.15 13.97 0.12
CA GLY A 29 -12.61 14.91 -0.88
C GLY A 29 -11.26 15.47 -0.44
N GLY A 30 -10.41 15.84 -1.41
CA GLY A 30 -9.12 16.48 -1.15
C GLY A 30 -8.05 15.60 -0.48
N GLY A 31 -7.22 16.25 0.35
CA GLY A 31 -6.09 15.67 1.09
C GLY A 31 -4.81 15.51 0.26
N ALA A 32 -3.68 15.26 0.94
CA ALA A 32 -2.37 15.07 0.29
C ALA A 32 -2.35 13.86 -0.66
N PRO A 33 -1.59 13.92 -1.78
CA PRO A 33 -1.39 12.79 -2.67
C PRO A 33 -0.63 11.67 -1.96
N ARG A 34 -1.03 10.42 -2.19
CA ARG A 34 -0.48 9.24 -1.51
C ARG A 34 -0.06 8.21 -2.54
N ARG A 35 0.91 7.38 -2.16
CA ARG A 35 1.27 6.16 -2.90
C ARG A 35 0.75 4.96 -2.13
N MET A 36 -0.03 4.11 -2.79
CA MET A 36 -0.47 2.84 -2.25
C MET A 36 0.73 1.91 -2.09
N ARG A 37 0.82 1.19 -0.97
CA ARG A 37 1.80 0.12 -0.74
C ARG A 37 1.18 -1.20 -1.18
N LEU A 38 1.86 -1.89 -2.10
CA LEU A 38 1.53 -3.27 -2.45
C LEU A 38 2.01 -4.13 -1.29
N VAL A 39 1.08 -4.81 -0.64
CA VAL A 39 1.34 -5.68 0.53
C VAL A 39 0.84 -7.06 0.19
N ASP A 40 1.65 -8.07 0.48
CA ASP A 40 1.22 -9.45 0.40
C ASP A 40 0.38 -9.83 1.63
N PHE A 41 -0.93 -9.94 1.41
CA PHE A 41 -1.88 -10.39 2.43
C PHE A 41 -2.06 -11.90 2.46
N THR A 42 -1.85 -12.57 1.32
CA THR A 42 -2.09 -14.01 1.16
C THR A 42 -0.95 -14.82 1.76
N ARG A 43 0.28 -14.29 1.73
CA ARG A 43 1.50 -14.95 2.25
C ARG A 43 1.64 -16.37 1.72
N GLY A 44 1.59 -16.50 0.40
CA GLY A 44 1.62 -17.80 -0.28
C GLY A 44 2.97 -18.52 -0.16
N ARG A 45 4.05 -17.79 0.13
CA ARG A 45 5.39 -18.35 0.36
C ARG A 45 5.52 -18.82 1.80
N LYS A 46 5.38 -20.13 2.00
CA LYS A 46 5.51 -20.81 3.29
C LYS A 46 6.89 -21.45 3.39
N ASP A 47 7.39 -21.56 4.62
CA ASP A 47 8.64 -22.24 4.95
C ASP A 47 9.90 -21.66 4.26
N ILE A 48 9.80 -20.46 3.69
CA ILE A 48 10.93 -19.69 3.18
C ILE A 48 11.31 -18.65 4.23
N PRO A 49 12.52 -18.71 4.78
CA PRO A 49 13.01 -17.68 5.70
C PRO A 49 13.08 -16.32 5.01
N ALA A 50 12.81 -15.28 5.79
CA ALA A 50 12.78 -13.92 5.29
C ALA A 50 13.28 -12.96 6.36
N THR A 51 14.07 -11.98 5.93
CA THR A 51 14.68 -10.97 6.81
C THR A 51 13.86 -9.68 6.76
N VAL A 52 13.52 -9.13 7.91
CA VAL A 52 12.88 -7.81 8.02
C VAL A 52 13.95 -6.73 7.83
N LEU A 53 13.88 -5.98 6.75
CA LEU A 53 14.83 -4.93 6.44
C LEU A 53 14.53 -3.62 7.19
N ARG A 54 13.25 -3.22 7.22
CA ARG A 54 12.81 -1.99 7.91
C ARG A 54 11.30 -1.94 8.09
N ILE A 55 10.87 -1.12 9.05
CA ILE A 55 9.46 -0.80 9.29
C ILE A 55 9.15 0.57 8.67
N GLU A 56 8.13 0.63 7.83
CA GLU A 56 7.71 1.84 7.13
C GLU A 56 6.28 2.27 7.53
N TYR A 57 6.05 3.57 7.47
CA TYR A 57 4.70 4.12 7.51
C TYR A 57 3.95 3.87 6.19
N CYS A 58 2.69 3.44 6.28
CA CYS A 58 1.83 3.19 5.13
C CYS A 58 0.61 4.14 5.13
N PRO A 59 0.53 5.11 4.20
CA PRO A 59 -0.51 6.15 4.23
C PRO A 59 -1.93 5.68 3.85
N GLY A 60 -2.09 4.40 3.48
CA GLY A 60 -3.36 3.77 3.12
C GLY A 60 -3.98 2.91 4.23
N ARG A 61 -3.34 2.79 5.40
CA ARG A 61 -3.84 2.01 6.54
C ARG A 61 -3.30 2.61 7.85
N SER A 62 -3.89 2.25 8.99
CA SER A 62 -3.39 2.68 10.30
C SER A 62 -2.09 1.97 10.71
N ALA A 63 -1.98 0.68 10.39
CA ALA A 63 -0.81 -0.13 10.75
C ALA A 63 0.45 0.21 9.93
N HIS A 64 1.60 0.06 10.60
CA HIS A 64 2.90 0.06 9.93
C HIS A 64 3.09 -1.20 9.09
N VAL A 65 3.95 -1.12 8.08
CA VAL A 65 4.31 -2.24 7.20
C VAL A 65 5.78 -2.55 7.32
N ALA A 66 6.13 -3.83 7.30
CA ALA A 66 7.52 -4.28 7.24
C ALA A 66 7.92 -4.52 5.79
N LEU A 67 9.07 -3.99 5.37
CA LEU A 67 9.73 -4.47 4.16
C LEU A 67 10.51 -5.73 4.53
N VAL A 68 10.22 -6.79 3.81
CA VAL A 68 10.81 -8.11 4.01
C VAL A 68 11.57 -8.50 2.75
N GLN A 69 12.71 -9.15 2.92
CA GLN A 69 13.48 -9.78 1.86
C GLN A 69 13.49 -11.28 2.10
N TYR A 70 12.97 -12.04 1.14
CA TYR A 70 13.05 -13.50 1.15
C TYR A 70 14.45 -13.96 0.71
N GLU A 71 14.89 -15.11 1.22
CA GLU A 71 16.20 -15.68 0.88
C GLU A 71 16.29 -16.17 -0.58
N ASP A 72 15.15 -16.46 -1.22
CA ASP A 72 15.06 -16.84 -2.64
C ASP A 72 15.40 -15.69 -3.61
N GLY A 73 15.63 -14.48 -3.09
CA GLY A 73 16.03 -13.31 -3.86
C GLY A 73 14.89 -12.65 -4.64
N VAL A 74 13.64 -13.07 -4.40
CA VAL A 74 12.44 -12.56 -5.09
C VAL A 74 11.54 -11.75 -4.17
#